data_AF-A0A5K7YLS9-F1
#
_entry.id   AF-A0A5K7YLS9-F1
#
_cell.length_a   1.000
_cell.length_b   1.000
_cell.length_c   1.000
_cell.angle_alpha   90.00
_cell.angle_beta   90.00
_cell.angle_gamma   90.00
#
_symmetry.space_group_name_H-M   'P 1'
#
loop_
_entity.id
_entity.type
_entity.pdbx_description
1 polymer ?
#
loop_
_entity_poly.entity_id
_entity_poly.type
_entity_poly.pdbx_seq_one_letter_code
_entity_poly.pdbx_strand_id
1 'polypeptide(L)' 'METGTLSSTGQVAIPKKIREFLQILTSGKLIFVPLEEGKVLITTEQ' A
#
# COMPACT_ATOMS: atom_id res chain seq x y z
N MET A 1 -4.40 -0.92 -14.91
CA MET A 1 -4.51 0.03 -13.78
C MET A 1 -5.32 -0.66 -12.71
N GLU A 2 -4.73 -0.93 -11.54
CA GLU A 2 -5.45 -1.49 -10.40
C GLU A 2 -5.95 -0.31 -9.55
N THR A 3 -7.24 -0.25 -9.25
CA THR A 3 -7.85 0.82 -8.44
C THR A 3 -8.45 0.24 -7.17
N GLY A 4 -8.26 0.93 -6.04
CA GLY A 4 -8.85 0.57 -4.76
C GLY A 4 -9.76 1.67 -4.25
N THR A 5 -10.84 1.29 -3.57
CA THR A 5 -11.75 2.24 -2.91
C THR A 5 -11.31 2.42 -1.46
N LEU A 6 -11.28 3.68 -1.00
CA LEU A 6 -11.07 4.01 0.40
C LEU A 6 -12.30 3.59 1.21
N SER A 7 -12.11 2.77 2.24
CA SER A 7 -13.19 2.44 3.19
C SER A 7 -13.57 3.68 4.01
N SER A 8 -14.73 3.63 4.67
CA SER A 8 -15.15 4.64 5.64
C SER A 8 -14.18 4.82 6.82
N THR A 9 -13.31 3.83 7.06
CA THR A 9 -12.28 3.84 8.11
C THR A 9 -10.90 4.24 7.60
N GLY A 10 -10.80 4.68 6.34
CA GLY A 10 -9.53 5.11 5.75
C GLY A 10 -8.61 3.97 5.31
N GLN A 11 -9.13 2.74 5.16
CA GLN A 11 -8.36 1.58 4.72
C GLN A 11 -8.49 1.41 3.21
N VAL A 12 -7.39 1.02 2.55
CA VAL A 12 -7.38 0.58 1.16
C VAL A 12 -6.84 -0.84 1.10
N ALA A 13 -7.57 -1.74 0.45
CA ALA A 13 -7.09 -3.10 0.22
C ALA A 13 -5.92 -3.08 -0.76
N ILE A 14 -4.76 -3.60 -0.37
CA ILE A 14 -3.61 -3.75 -1.27
C ILE A 14 -3.87 -4.96 -2.19
N PRO A 15 -3.97 -4.78 -3.51
CA PRO A 15 -4.21 -5.88 -4.46
C PRO A 15 -3.15 -6.98 -4.37
N LYS A 16 -3.56 -8.23 -4.62
CA LYS A 16 -2.70 -9.42 -4.49
C LYS A 16 -1.36 -9.27 -5.24
N LYS A 17 -1.39 -8.79 -6.50
CA LYS A 17 -0.19 -8.57 -7.32
C LYS A 17 0.84 -7.63 -6.65
N ILE A 18 0.36 -6.57 -5.99
CA ILE A 18 1.23 -5.61 -5.29
C ILE A 18 1.81 -6.26 -4.03
N ARG A 19 1.01 -7.06 -3.30
CA ARG A 19 1.52 -7.79 -2.12
C ARG A 19 2.60 -8.80 -2.47
N GLU A 20 2.43 -9.52 -3.58
CA GLU A 20 3.42 -10.48 -4.09
C GLU A 20 4.69 -9.76 -4.55
N PHE A 21 4.54 -8.63 -5.27
CA PHE A 21 5.66 -7.81 -5.70
C PHE A 21 6.51 -7.29 -4.53
N LEU A 22 5.85 -6.76 -3.49
CA LEU A 22 6.50 -6.25 -2.28
C LEU A 22 6.88 -7.35 -1.28
N GLN A 23 6.60 -8.63 -1.60
CA GLN A 23 6.85 -9.79 -0.74
C GLN A 23 6.31 -9.63 0.69
N ILE A 24 5.12 -9.06 0.83
CA ILE A 24 4.51 -8.76 2.12
C ILE A 24 3.94 -10.04 2.73
N LEU A 25 4.50 -10.47 3.86
CA LEU A 25 3.93 -11.53 4.70
C LEU A 25 2.65 -11.04 5.38
N THR A 26 1.76 -11.95 5.79
CA THR A 26 0.41 -11.69 6.33
C THR A 26 0.35 -10.83 7.61
N SER A 27 1.49 -10.35 8.10
CA SER A 27 1.67 -9.47 9.26
C SER A 27 2.88 -8.52 9.11
N GLY A 28 3.37 -8.35 7.88
CA GLY A 28 4.50 -7.47 7.59
C GLY A 28 4.18 -6.00 7.86
N LYS A 29 5.18 -5.25 8.34
CA LYS A 29 5.05 -3.80 8.50
C LYS A 29 5.23 -3.12 7.14
N LEU A 30 4.36 -2.15 6.87
CA LEU A 30 4.47 -1.27 5.71
C LEU A 30 4.74 0.16 6.17
N ILE A 31 5.54 0.86 5.39
CA ILE A 31 5.83 2.27 5.58
C ILE A 31 5.14 3.03 4.44
N PHE A 32 4.41 4.06 4.82
CA PHE A 32 3.71 4.96 3.90
C PHE A 32 4.41 6.32 3.95
N VAL A 33 4.99 6.74 2.83
CA VAL A 33 5.70 8.02 2.71
C VAL A 33 4.90 8.94 1.78
N PRO A 34 4.33 10.04 2.30
CA PRO A 34 3.72 11.05 1.44
C PRO A 34 4.75 11.64 0.49
N LEU A 35 4.38 11.74 -0.78
CA LEU A 35 5.14 12.42 -1.82
C LEU A 35 4.35 13.64 -2.31
N GLU A 36 4.97 14.44 -3.18
CA GLU A 36 4.26 15.53 -3.83
C GLU A 36 3.16 15.01 -4.78
N GLU A 37 2.29 15.93 -5.22
CA GLU A 37 1.21 15.66 -6.18
C GLU A 37 0.16 14.64 -5.69
N GLY A 38 -0.02 14.50 -4.38
CA GLY A 38 -1.03 13.62 -3.80
C GLY A 38 -0.70 12.12 -3.95
N LYS A 39 0.59 11.80 -4.15
CA LYS A 39 1.08 10.43 -4.24
C LYS A 39 1.57 9.94 -2.88
N VAL A 40 1.54 8.62 -2.68
CA VAL A 40 2.11 7.96 -1.50
C VAL A 40 2.97 6.79 -1.97
N LEU A 41 4.21 6.72 -1.50
CA LEU A 41 5.05 5.54 -1.67
C LEU A 41 4.74 4.53 -0.58
N ILE A 42 4.56 3.27 -0.97
CA ILE A 42 4.43 2.13 -0.06
C ILE A 42 5.72 1.31 -0.17
N THR A 43 6.40 1.10 0.95
CA THR A 43 7.66 0.34 1.01
C THR A 43 7.72 -0.56 2.25
N THR A 44 8.55 -1.59 2.16
CA THR A 44 8.94 -2.46 3.27
C THR A 44 10.35 -2.14 3.78
N GLU A 45 11.11 -1.30 3.07
CA GLU A 45 12.45 -0.85 3.44
C GLU A 45 12.37 0.39 4.32
N GLN A 46 13.17 0.40 5.39
CA GLN A 46 13.19 1.43 6.42
C GLN A 46 14.17 2.56 6.11
#